data_AF-A0A7W1LZ98-F1
#
_entry.id   AF-A0A7W1LZ98-F1
#
_cell.length_a   1.000
_cell.length_b   1.000
_cell.length_c   1.000
_cell.angle_alpha   90.00
_cell.angle_beta   90.00
_cell.angle_gamma   90.00
#
_symmetry.space_group_name_H-M   'P 1'
#
loop_
_entity.id
_entity.type
_entity.pdbx_description
1 polymer ?
#
loop_
_entity_poly.entity_id
_entity_poly.type
_entity_poly.pdbx_seq_one_letter_code
_entity_poly.pdbx_strand_id
1 'polypeptide(L)'
;MLMKRHMAVPVKVALTLALLALLMCVCACGRPSTSNDSRADAESANSSVNADAASEGAKSDPAQMNAAIERLEREAEKNPSDDAARESLSRAYLRRGDFFRDAQKYSEALMDYQRALRNDPDNEAAQKNIAAISPLVEGTPTAENGEPAPLPITPNVTDEDEQQPAPVKTPKKQ
;
A
#
# COMPACT_ATOMS: atom_id res chain seq x y z
N MET A 1 63.49 -10.49 -34.60
CA MET A 1 62.46 -9.50 -34.21
C MET A 1 61.29 -9.60 -35.17
N LEU A 2 60.15 -10.15 -34.76
CA LEU A 2 58.80 -9.80 -35.26
C LEU A 2 57.77 -10.56 -34.41
N MET A 3 57.30 -9.92 -33.34
CA MET A 3 56.20 -10.45 -32.51
C MET A 3 54.87 -10.07 -33.16
N LYS A 4 54.19 -11.03 -33.79
CA LYS A 4 52.77 -10.89 -34.16
C LYS A 4 51.93 -11.34 -32.95
N ARG A 5 51.47 -10.37 -32.15
CA ARG A 5 50.48 -10.61 -31.09
C ARG A 5 49.09 -10.63 -31.73
N HIS A 6 48.54 -11.82 -31.93
CA HIS A 6 47.11 -11.96 -32.22
C HIS A 6 46.32 -11.57 -30.97
N MET A 7 45.66 -10.41 -31.04
CA MET A 7 44.63 -9.98 -30.09
C MET A 7 43.37 -10.78 -30.35
N ALA A 8 43.15 -11.86 -29.60
CA ALA A 8 41.86 -12.53 -29.53
C ALA A 8 40.97 -11.73 -28.57
N VAL A 9 40.11 -10.86 -29.12
CA VAL A 9 39.07 -10.19 -28.33
C VAL A 9 37.99 -11.24 -28.01
N PRO A 10 37.67 -11.49 -26.72
CA PRO A 10 36.67 -12.48 -26.37
C PRO A 10 35.28 -12.03 -26.86
N VAL A 11 34.57 -12.92 -27.55
CA VAL A 11 33.22 -12.73 -28.15
C VAL A 11 32.21 -12.08 -27.19
N LYS A 12 32.40 -12.26 -25.87
CA LYS A 12 31.57 -11.63 -24.83
C LYS A 12 31.71 -10.11 -24.76
N VAL A 13 32.86 -9.54 -25.10
CA VAL A 13 33.10 -8.07 -25.12
C VAL A 13 32.50 -7.43 -26.38
N ALA A 14 32.42 -8.17 -27.49
CA ALA A 14 31.73 -7.70 -28.68
C ALA A 14 30.20 -7.64 -28.49
N LEU A 15 29.63 -8.57 -27.70
CA LEU A 15 28.19 -8.61 -27.43
C LEU A 15 27.73 -7.50 -26.48
N THR A 16 28.56 -7.08 -25.52
CA THR A 16 28.24 -5.98 -24.60
C THR A 16 28.31 -4.61 -25.28
N LEU A 17 29.20 -4.44 -26.28
CA LEU A 17 29.28 -3.21 -27.07
C LEU A 17 28.10 -3.04 -28.05
N ALA A 18 27.48 -4.13 -28.49
CA ALA A 18 26.29 -4.07 -29.35
C ALA A 18 25.01 -3.68 -28.59
N LEU A 19 24.90 -4.00 -27.29
CA LEU A 19 23.73 -3.67 -26.49
C LEU A 19 23.73 -2.21 -26.00
N LEU A 20 24.91 -1.59 -25.84
CA LEU A 20 25.03 -0.20 -25.40
C LEU A 20 24.69 0.84 -26.49
N ALA A 21 24.59 0.42 -27.76
CA ALA A 21 24.25 1.28 -28.90
C ALA A 21 22.74 1.46 -29.12
N LEU A 22 21.88 0.75 -28.37
CA LEU A 22 20.43 0.90 -28.47
C LEU A 22 19.86 1.98 -27.54
N LEU A 23 20.71 2.63 -26.72
CA LEU A 23 20.30 3.61 -25.70
C LEU A 23 20.54 5.08 -26.12
N MET A 24 20.46 5.39 -27.41
CA MET A 24 20.65 6.74 -27.96
C MET A 24 19.64 7.02 -29.10
N CYS A 25 18.35 6.98 -28.79
CA CYS A 25 17.32 7.53 -29.67
C CYS A 25 16.23 8.23 -28.85
N VAL A 26 16.65 9.29 -28.13
CA VAL A 26 15.75 10.31 -27.61
C VAL A 26 16.16 11.63 -28.26
N CYS A 27 15.39 12.08 -29.25
CA CYS A 27 14.90 13.45 -29.39
C CYS A 27 14.32 13.69 -30.79
N ALA A 28 13.09 14.20 -30.81
CA ALA A 28 12.65 15.35 -31.62
C ALA A 28 11.28 15.16 -32.30
N CYS A 29 10.39 16.06 -31.89
CA CYS A 29 9.33 16.72 -32.66
C CYS A 29 7.95 16.07 -32.77
N GLY A 30 6.98 16.73 -32.11
CA GLY A 30 5.57 16.70 -32.54
C GLY A 30 4.56 17.14 -31.47
N ARG A 31 4.44 18.44 -31.19
CA ARG A 31 3.19 19.00 -30.63
C ARG A 31 2.28 19.42 -31.78
N PRO A 32 0.99 19.06 -31.75
CA PRO A 32 -0.04 19.94 -32.30
C PRO A 32 -1.12 20.28 -31.25
N SER A 33 -1.53 21.55 -31.31
CA SER A 33 -2.60 22.16 -30.54
C SER A 33 -3.99 21.65 -30.94
N THR A 34 -4.84 21.54 -29.92
CA THR A 34 -6.29 21.77 -29.86
C THR A 34 -7.09 21.90 -31.17
N SER A 35 -8.04 20.98 -31.34
CA SER A 35 -9.40 21.33 -31.77
C SER A 35 -10.38 20.33 -31.15
N ASN A 36 -11.31 20.85 -30.36
CA ASN A 36 -12.46 20.13 -29.86
C ASN A 36 -13.35 19.71 -31.02
N ASP A 37 -13.65 18.42 -31.13
CA ASP A 37 -14.87 17.94 -31.76
C ASP A 37 -15.49 16.86 -30.87
N SER A 38 -16.71 17.14 -30.46
CA SER A 38 -17.57 16.25 -29.69
C SER A 38 -18.11 15.14 -30.60
N ARG A 39 -18.00 13.89 -30.16
CA ARG A 39 -19.06 12.87 -30.32
C ARG A 39 -18.74 11.62 -29.50
N ALA A 40 -19.82 11.10 -28.93
CA ALA A 40 -19.95 10.00 -27.98
C ALA A 40 -19.14 8.75 -28.33
N ASP A 41 -18.47 8.20 -27.33
CA ASP A 41 -18.51 6.77 -27.02
C ASP A 41 -18.25 6.58 -25.52
N ALA A 42 -19.05 5.70 -24.93
CA ALA A 42 -18.97 5.33 -23.53
C ALA A 42 -17.83 4.33 -23.34
N GLU A 43 -16.80 4.70 -22.58
CA GLU A 43 -15.98 3.74 -21.86
C GLU A 43 -15.58 4.34 -20.51
N SER A 44 -15.87 3.57 -19.47
CA SER A 44 -15.81 3.92 -18.07
C SER A 44 -14.50 4.59 -17.68
N ALA A 45 -14.62 5.73 -17.01
CA ALA A 45 -13.54 6.47 -16.38
C ALA A 45 -12.66 5.54 -15.52
N ASN A 46 -11.45 5.24 -16.00
CA ASN A 46 -10.34 5.00 -15.10
C ASN A 46 -9.54 6.31 -15.06
N SER A 47 -9.98 7.22 -14.19
CA SER A 47 -9.22 8.43 -13.93
C SER A 47 -7.87 7.99 -13.41
N SER A 48 -6.81 8.36 -14.13
CA SER A 48 -5.45 8.42 -13.63
C SER A 48 -5.46 9.10 -12.26
N VAL A 49 -5.48 8.28 -11.21
CA VAL A 49 -5.21 8.77 -9.87
C VAL A 49 -3.72 9.03 -9.84
N ASN A 50 -3.38 10.30 -10.04
CA ASN A 50 -2.06 10.83 -9.76
C ASN A 50 -1.62 10.27 -8.41
N ALA A 51 -0.50 9.55 -8.41
CA ALA A 51 0.19 9.07 -7.23
C ALA A 51 0.86 10.23 -6.46
N ASP A 52 0.16 11.35 -6.33
CA ASP A 52 0.50 12.49 -5.48
C ASP A 52 -0.32 12.43 -4.18
N ALA A 53 -0.57 11.23 -3.66
CA ALA A 53 -1.13 11.05 -2.31
C ALA A 53 -0.02 11.06 -1.24
N ALA A 54 0.93 11.97 -1.39
CA ALA A 54 1.65 12.57 -0.28
C ALA A 54 0.83 13.77 0.23
N SER A 55 -0.43 13.53 0.64
CA SER A 55 -1.12 14.50 1.47
C SER A 55 -0.65 14.31 2.90
N GLU A 56 0.57 14.79 3.16
CA GLU A 56 1.06 15.03 4.50
C GLU A 56 0.17 16.08 5.19
N GLY A 57 -0.23 15.82 6.43
CA GLY A 57 -0.42 16.88 7.42
C GLY A 57 -1.81 17.50 7.61
N ALA A 58 -2.88 17.04 6.96
CA ALA A 58 -4.24 17.46 7.33
C ALA A 58 -4.85 16.41 8.25
N LYS A 59 -5.21 16.80 9.50
CA LYS A 59 -5.88 15.96 10.50
C LYS A 59 -6.91 15.06 9.82
N SER A 60 -6.55 13.81 9.60
CA SER A 60 -7.26 12.96 8.66
C SER A 60 -8.48 12.41 9.39
N ASP A 61 -9.65 12.65 8.82
CA ASP A 61 -10.90 12.07 9.29
C ASP A 61 -10.78 10.53 9.22
N PRO A 62 -11.06 9.80 10.33
CA PRO A 62 -11.06 8.34 10.34
C PRO A 62 -11.88 7.73 9.21
N ALA A 63 -12.98 8.36 8.81
CA ALA A 63 -13.80 7.90 7.70
C ALA A 63 -13.05 7.90 6.36
N GLN A 64 -12.22 8.92 6.11
CA GLN A 64 -11.41 9.01 4.89
C GLN A 64 -10.31 7.94 4.86
N MET A 65 -9.66 7.68 6.01
CA MET A 65 -8.68 6.60 6.13
C MET A 65 -9.31 5.24 5.87
N ASN A 66 -10.48 4.98 6.45
CA ASN A 66 -11.21 3.72 6.25
C ASN A 66 -11.61 3.52 4.78
N ALA A 67 -12.19 4.54 4.15
CA ALA A 67 -12.56 4.49 2.74
C ALA A 67 -11.34 4.30 1.81
N ALA A 68 -10.17 4.86 2.19
CA ALA A 68 -8.93 4.63 1.44
C ALA A 68 -8.44 3.19 1.57
N ILE A 69 -8.46 2.63 2.78
CA ILE A 69 -8.10 1.22 3.04
C ILE A 69 -9.01 0.30 2.24
N GLU A 70 -10.34 0.46 2.32
CA GLU A 70 -11.29 -0.38 1.58
C GLU A 70 -11.08 -0.36 0.05
N ARG A 71 -10.69 0.78 -0.52
CA ARG A 71 -10.36 0.86 -1.95
C ARG A 71 -9.10 0.09 -2.27
N LEU A 72 -8.07 0.24 -1.45
CA LEU A 72 -6.77 -0.40 -1.63
C LEU A 72 -6.84 -1.92 -1.40
N GLU A 73 -7.66 -2.38 -0.45
CA GLU A 73 -7.92 -3.80 -0.24
C GLU A 73 -8.57 -4.44 -1.45
N ARG A 74 -9.59 -3.79 -2.04
CA ARG A 74 -10.21 -4.29 -3.27
C ARG A 74 -9.24 -4.31 -4.44
N GLU A 75 -8.30 -3.39 -4.51
CA GLU A 75 -7.29 -3.38 -5.57
C GLU A 75 -6.29 -4.54 -5.37
N ALA A 76 -5.77 -4.70 -4.16
CA ALA A 76 -4.89 -5.81 -3.80
C ALA A 76 -5.58 -7.17 -3.95
N GLU A 77 -6.89 -7.27 -3.72
CA GLU A 77 -7.66 -8.49 -3.93
C GLU A 77 -7.81 -8.85 -5.41
N LYS A 78 -8.08 -7.86 -6.27
CA LYS A 78 -8.18 -8.06 -7.72
C LYS A 78 -6.85 -8.50 -8.32
N ASN A 79 -5.76 -7.90 -7.85
CA ASN A 79 -4.42 -8.12 -8.34
C ASN A 79 -3.50 -8.50 -7.18
N PRO A 80 -3.55 -9.74 -6.67
CA PRO A 80 -2.76 -10.12 -5.51
C PRO A 80 -1.28 -9.93 -5.73
N SER A 81 -0.75 -10.02 -6.95
CA SER A 81 0.68 -9.82 -7.25
C SER A 81 1.09 -8.36 -7.49
N ASP A 82 0.19 -7.39 -7.34
CA ASP A 82 0.52 -5.97 -7.48
C ASP A 82 1.20 -5.47 -6.20
N ASP A 83 2.53 -5.42 -6.23
CA ASP A 83 3.33 -4.94 -5.11
C ASP A 83 3.07 -3.46 -4.81
N ALA A 84 2.75 -2.63 -5.80
CA ALA A 84 2.47 -1.21 -5.57
C ALA A 84 1.13 -1.01 -4.86
N ALA A 85 0.13 -1.85 -5.16
CA ALA A 85 -1.14 -1.87 -4.44
C ALA A 85 -0.95 -2.28 -2.98
N ARG A 86 -0.18 -3.36 -2.73
CA ARG A 86 0.15 -3.82 -1.37
C ARG A 86 0.96 -2.79 -0.58
N GLU A 87 1.96 -2.16 -1.19
CA GLU A 87 2.75 -1.10 -0.55
C GLU A 87 1.87 0.10 -0.17
N SER A 88 0.94 0.47 -1.06
CA SER A 88 -0.02 1.55 -0.79
C SER A 88 -0.99 1.19 0.34
N LEU A 89 -1.46 -0.05 0.37
CA LEU A 89 -2.29 -0.58 1.46
C LEU A 89 -1.51 -0.60 2.79
N SER A 90 -0.24 -0.99 2.77
CA SER A 90 0.64 -0.95 3.94
C SER A 90 0.76 0.47 4.51
N ARG A 91 1.01 1.46 3.65
CA ARG A 91 1.08 2.87 4.06
C ARG A 91 -0.26 3.39 4.61
N ALA A 92 -1.39 2.96 4.06
CA ALA A 92 -2.70 3.35 4.57
C ALA A 92 -2.94 2.79 5.99
N TYR A 93 -2.58 1.54 6.23
CA TYR A 93 -2.60 0.93 7.55
C TYR A 93 -1.66 1.62 8.53
N LEU A 94 -0.42 1.92 8.12
CA LEU A 94 0.53 2.68 8.93
C LEU A 94 -0.06 4.01 9.40
N ARG A 95 -0.68 4.77 8.48
CA ARG A 95 -1.29 6.06 8.80
C ARG A 95 -2.45 5.95 9.79
N ARG A 96 -3.33 4.96 9.65
CA ARG A 96 -4.43 4.74 10.62
C ARG A 96 -3.91 4.24 11.97
N GLY A 97 -2.85 3.42 11.96
CA GLY A 97 -2.14 3.01 13.18
C GLY A 97 -1.55 4.20 13.93
N ASP A 98 -0.92 5.15 13.22
CA ASP A 98 -0.43 6.40 13.81
C ASP A 98 -1.55 7.23 14.42
N PHE A 99 -2.70 7.33 13.73
CA PHE A 99 -3.89 8.00 14.28
C PHE A 99 -4.36 7.35 15.60
N PHE A 100 -4.41 6.02 15.68
CA PHE A 100 -4.80 5.32 16.90
C PHE A 100 -3.75 5.45 18.01
N ARG A 101 -2.46 5.41 17.66
CA ARG A 101 -1.38 5.61 18.63
C ARG A 101 -1.46 7.01 19.24
N ASP A 102 -1.70 8.02 18.42
CA ASP A 102 -1.85 9.40 18.88
C ASP A 102 -3.09 9.57 19.77
N ALA A 103 -4.13 8.75 19.56
CA ALA A 103 -5.29 8.63 20.43
C ALA A 103 -5.09 7.69 21.65
N GLN A 104 -3.87 7.20 21.89
CA GLN A 104 -3.49 6.23 22.94
C GLN A 104 -4.25 4.88 22.88
N LYS A 105 -4.85 4.58 21.73
CA LYS A 105 -5.50 3.30 21.42
C LYS A 105 -4.46 2.31 20.90
N TYR A 106 -3.57 1.87 21.79
CA TYR A 106 -2.39 1.10 21.39
C TYR A 106 -2.72 -0.29 20.83
N SER A 107 -3.78 -0.93 21.30
CA SER A 107 -4.21 -2.24 20.75
C SER A 107 -4.64 -2.10 19.29
N GLU A 108 -5.45 -1.10 18.97
CA GLU A 108 -5.88 -0.81 17.59
C GLU A 108 -4.70 -0.40 16.71
N ALA A 109 -3.80 0.46 17.23
CA ALA A 109 -2.60 0.86 16.52
C ALA A 109 -1.71 -0.36 16.17
N LEU A 110 -1.51 -1.26 17.12
CA LEU A 110 -0.72 -2.47 16.92
C LEU A 110 -1.29 -3.36 15.82
N MET A 111 -2.61 -3.52 15.79
CA MET A 111 -3.29 -4.32 14.77
C MET A 111 -3.10 -3.74 13.37
N ASP A 112 -3.18 -2.42 13.23
CA ASP A 112 -2.95 -1.74 11.97
C ASP A 112 -1.48 -1.80 11.54
N TYR A 113 -0.51 -1.62 12.45
CA TYR A 113 0.89 -1.79 12.09
C TYR A 113 1.22 -3.23 11.69
N GLN A 114 0.61 -4.24 12.33
CA GLN A 114 0.76 -5.63 11.91
C GLN A 114 0.16 -5.89 10.53
N ARG A 115 -0.93 -5.22 10.16
CA ARG A 115 -1.48 -5.27 8.80
C ARG A 115 -0.57 -4.59 7.78
N ALA A 116 0.05 -3.48 8.17
CA ALA A 116 1.05 -2.83 7.33
C ALA A 116 2.18 -3.83 6.99
N LEU A 117 2.72 -4.53 7.98
CA LEU A 117 3.76 -5.55 7.78
C LEU A 117 3.31 -6.80 7.00
N ARG A 118 2.02 -7.15 7.00
CA ARG A 118 1.54 -8.24 6.15
C ARG A 118 1.53 -7.88 4.67
N ASN A 119 1.29 -6.61 4.35
CA ASN A 119 1.25 -6.12 2.97
C ASN A 119 2.63 -5.70 2.47
N ASP A 120 3.45 -5.15 3.35
CA ASP A 120 4.84 -4.79 3.09
C ASP A 120 5.70 -5.16 4.31
N PRO A 121 6.33 -6.35 4.28
CA PRO A 121 7.19 -6.83 5.38
C PRO A 121 8.37 -5.91 5.69
N ASP A 122 8.82 -5.12 4.70
CA ASP A 122 10.01 -4.25 4.78
C ASP A 122 9.64 -2.83 5.24
N ASN A 123 8.39 -2.57 5.64
CA ASN A 123 7.95 -1.28 6.16
C ASN A 123 8.60 -0.98 7.54
N GLU A 124 9.78 -0.38 7.51
CA GLU A 124 10.58 -0.03 8.70
C GLU A 124 9.82 0.86 9.69
N ALA A 125 8.96 1.76 9.20
CA ALA A 125 8.17 2.64 10.05
C ALA A 125 7.15 1.85 10.89
N ALA A 126 6.47 0.87 10.28
CA ALA A 126 5.56 -0.02 11.00
C ALA A 126 6.33 -0.87 12.03
N GLN A 127 7.50 -1.43 11.66
CA GLN A 127 8.32 -2.21 12.60
C GLN A 127 8.74 -1.38 13.82
N LYS A 128 9.22 -0.15 13.59
CA LYS A 128 9.62 0.78 14.65
C LYS A 128 8.43 1.15 15.55
N ASN A 129 7.28 1.42 14.95
CA ASN A 129 6.08 1.78 15.69
C ASN A 129 5.57 0.62 16.56
N ILE A 130 5.56 -0.61 16.04
CA ILE A 130 5.25 -1.82 16.82
C ILE A 130 6.19 -1.95 18.01
N ALA A 131 7.50 -1.84 17.79
CA ALA A 131 8.49 -1.95 18.86
C ALA A 131 8.26 -0.89 19.95
N ALA A 132 7.87 0.32 19.56
CA ALA A 132 7.60 1.42 20.49
C ALA A 132 6.34 1.19 21.34
N ILE A 133 5.28 0.60 20.77
CA ILE A 133 4.00 0.44 21.48
C ILE A 133 3.81 -0.94 22.12
N SER A 134 4.57 -1.96 21.73
CA SER A 134 4.44 -3.33 22.27
C SER A 134 4.48 -3.39 23.80
N PRO A 135 5.34 -2.63 24.51
CA PRO A 135 5.34 -2.61 25.98
C PRO A 135 4.09 -1.97 26.60
N LEU A 136 3.28 -1.25 25.81
CA LEU A 136 2.11 -0.50 26.25
C LEU A 136 0.78 -1.24 26.01
N VAL A 137 0.81 -2.39 25.33
CA VAL A 137 -0.39 -3.14 24.96
C VAL A 137 -0.62 -4.30 25.93
N GLU A 138 -1.77 -4.29 26.61
CA GLU A 138 -2.24 -5.41 27.44
C GLU A 138 -3.27 -6.24 26.67
N GLY A 139 -2.84 -7.36 26.09
CA GLY A 139 -3.71 -8.29 25.35
C GLY A 139 -4.08 -7.80 23.96
N THR A 140 -3.83 -8.62 22.93
CA THR A 140 -4.17 -8.32 21.54
C THR A 140 -5.33 -9.20 21.08
N PRO A 141 -6.46 -8.64 20.63
CA PRO A 141 -7.51 -9.42 20.01
C PRO A 141 -7.05 -9.90 18.62
N THR A 142 -6.56 -11.13 18.56
CA THR A 142 -6.32 -11.88 17.33
C THR A 142 -7.55 -12.73 17.00
N ALA A 143 -7.91 -12.82 15.72
CA ALA A 143 -8.89 -13.77 15.25
C ALA A 143 -8.40 -15.23 15.43
N GLU A 144 -9.32 -16.19 15.35
CA GLU A 144 -9.05 -17.63 15.54
C GLU A 144 -7.93 -18.15 14.61
N ASN A 145 -7.77 -17.55 13.43
CA ASN A 145 -6.77 -17.90 12.43
C ASN A 145 -5.41 -17.19 12.65
N GLY A 146 -5.21 -16.51 13.78
CA GLY A 146 -3.97 -15.78 14.09
C GLY A 146 -3.84 -14.44 13.36
N GLU A 147 -4.83 -14.05 12.55
CA GLU A 147 -4.84 -12.73 11.92
C GLU A 147 -5.39 -11.66 12.88
N PRO A 148 -4.85 -10.44 12.87
CA PRO A 148 -5.44 -9.30 13.58
C PRO A 148 -6.90 -9.09 13.18
N ALA A 149 -7.80 -9.24 14.17
CA ALA A 149 -9.24 -9.14 13.98
C ALA A 149 -9.61 -7.84 13.25
N PRO A 150 -10.53 -7.83 12.27
CA PRO A 150 -10.97 -6.62 11.59
C PRO A 150 -11.24 -5.49 12.59
N LEU A 151 -10.58 -4.34 12.41
CA LEU A 151 -10.84 -3.23 13.33
C LEU A 151 -12.25 -2.71 13.05
N PRO A 152 -13.03 -2.35 14.09
CA PRO A 152 -14.33 -1.76 13.88
C PRO A 152 -14.13 -0.46 13.07
N ILE A 153 -14.72 -0.42 11.89
CA ILE A 153 -14.85 0.81 11.11
C ILE A 153 -15.83 1.66 11.91
N THR A 154 -15.32 2.55 12.75
CA THR A 154 -16.16 3.52 13.46
C THR A 154 -16.41 4.67 12.47
N PRO A 155 -17.59 4.77 11.84
CA PRO A 155 -18.02 6.08 11.35
C PRO A 155 -18.04 6.99 12.58
N ASN A 156 -17.51 8.19 12.43
CA ASN A 156 -17.59 9.21 13.46
C ASN A 156 -19.08 9.55 13.68
N VAL A 157 -19.74 8.79 14.57
CA VAL A 157 -21.05 9.10 15.10
C VAL A 157 -20.84 9.42 16.57
N THR A 158 -20.73 10.71 16.86
CA THR A 158 -21.33 11.24 18.07
C THR A 158 -22.83 11.01 17.95
N ASP A 159 -23.29 9.84 18.36
CA ASP A 159 -24.63 9.65 18.87
C ASP A 159 -24.53 8.59 19.95
N GLU A 160 -24.86 9.02 21.17
CA GLU A 160 -24.99 8.18 22.34
C GLU A 160 -26.12 7.17 22.07
N ASP A 161 -25.78 5.94 21.69
CA ASP A 161 -26.69 4.83 21.91
C ASP A 161 -25.91 3.53 22.16
N GLU A 162 -26.20 2.93 23.31
CA GLU A 162 -25.64 1.67 23.76
C GLU A 162 -25.99 0.55 22.78
N GLN A 163 -25.01 0.05 22.05
CA GLN A 163 -25.06 -1.33 21.57
C GLN A 163 -23.76 -2.06 21.92
N GLN A 164 -23.70 -2.50 23.18
CA GLN A 164 -22.96 -3.71 23.53
C GLN A 164 -23.24 -4.78 22.46
N PRO A 165 -22.23 -5.39 21.82
CA PRO A 165 -22.45 -6.66 21.17
C PRO A 165 -22.80 -7.67 22.26
N ALA A 166 -24.06 -8.11 22.23
CA ALA A 166 -24.64 -9.11 23.11
C ALA A 166 -23.78 -10.38 23.19
N PRO A 167 -23.83 -11.12 24.31
CA PRO A 167 -23.01 -12.32 24.52
C PRO A 167 -23.34 -13.39 23.48
N VAL A 168 -22.33 -13.83 22.73
CA VAL A 168 -22.43 -14.99 21.83
C VAL A 168 -22.78 -16.22 22.68
N LYS A 169 -24.01 -16.71 22.51
CA LYS A 169 -24.46 -17.98 23.08
C LYS A 169 -23.70 -19.11 22.37
N THR A 170 -22.85 -19.82 23.10
CA THR A 170 -22.26 -21.07 22.63
C THR A 170 -23.31 -22.17 22.60
N PRO A 171 -23.42 -22.97 21.51
CA PRO A 171 -24.24 -24.17 21.53
C PRO A 171 -23.52 -25.27 22.32
N LYS A 172 -24.17 -25.78 23.38
CA LYS A 172 -23.80 -27.05 24.03
C LYS A 172 -23.90 -28.16 22.98
N LYS A 173 -22.77 -28.80 22.65
CA LYS A 173 -22.79 -30.15 22.09
C LYS A 173 -23.31 -31.11 23.16
N GLN A 174 -24.45 -31.75 22.86
CA GLN A 174 -24.87 -32.99 23.51
C GLN A 174 -24.07 -34.15 22.95
#